data_AF-A0A7L5ZBY2-F1
#
_entry.id   AF-A0A7L5ZBY2-F1
#
_cell.length_a   1.000
_cell.length_b   1.000
_cell.length_c   1.000
_cell.angle_alpha   90.00
_cell.angle_beta   90.00
_cell.angle_gamma   90.00
#
_symmetry.space_group_name_H-M   'P 1'
#
loop_
_entity.id
_entity.type
_entity.pdbx_description
1 polymer ?
#
loop_
_entity_poly.entity_id
_entity_poly.type
_entity_poly.pdbx_seq_one_letter_code
_entity_poly.pdbx_strand_id
1 'polypeptide(L)' 'MLRATYPNLRGERTRTMTTLSLDIDGEVVDFAPEGVVILGRDDSADFRVPNVLVSRRHLELRPGPPTGWRVICTR' A
#
# COMPACT_ATOMS: atom_id res chain seq x y z
N MET A 1 -10.82 6.50 -6.91
CA MET A 1 -10.58 7.46 -5.81
C MET A 1 -9.90 6.68 -4.70
N LEU A 2 -8.59 6.81 -4.51
CA LEU A 2 -7.85 6.02 -3.51
C LEU A 2 -8.14 6.58 -2.11
N ARG A 3 -8.68 5.76 -1.20
CA ARG A 3 -9.04 6.18 0.16
C ARG A 3 -8.32 5.30 1.18
N ALA A 4 -7.23 5.80 1.75
CA ALA A 4 -6.57 5.19 2.91
C ALA A 4 -7.30 5.63 4.19
N THR A 5 -7.87 4.68 4.94
CA THR A 5 -8.57 4.96 6.21
C THR A 5 -7.67 4.62 7.38
N TYR A 6 -7.41 5.58 8.27
CA TYR A 6 -6.62 5.40 9.49
C TYR A 6 -7.55 5.32 10.71
N PRO A 7 -7.67 4.17 11.40
CA PRO A 7 -8.39 4.12 12.68
C PRO A 7 -7.51 4.69 13.81
N ASN A 8 -8.04 5.70 14.51
CA ASN A 8 -7.37 6.37 15.63
C ASN A 8 -7.24 5.44 16.85
N LEU A 9 -6.01 5.30 17.38
CA LEU A 9 -5.75 4.63 18.66
C LEU A 9 -5.50 5.67 19.75
N ARG A 10 -6.48 5.79 20.67
CA ARG A 10 -6.35 6.50 21.94
C ARG A 10 -5.65 5.59 22.95
N GLY A 11 -4.38 5.87 23.24
CA GLY A 11 -3.80 5.54 24.55
C GLY A 11 -3.09 4.19 24.72
N GLU A 12 -2.18 3.81 23.82
CA GLU A 12 -1.13 2.82 24.13
C GLU A 12 0.17 3.20 23.42
N ARG A 13 1.29 3.24 24.17
CA ARG A 13 2.64 3.50 23.61
C ARG A 13 3.24 2.25 22.95
N THR A 14 2.40 1.40 22.39
CA THR A 14 2.80 0.26 21.55
C THR A 14 2.90 0.78 20.13
N ARG A 15 4.12 0.81 19.61
CA ARG A 15 4.48 1.32 18.27
C ARG A 15 3.84 0.39 17.23
N THR A 16 2.56 0.58 16.96
CA THR A 16 1.75 -0.37 16.21
C THR A 16 2.10 -0.23 14.75
N MET A 17 2.91 -1.16 14.26
CA MET A 17 3.16 -1.41 12.85
C MET A 17 1.82 -1.38 12.11
N THR A 18 1.59 -0.32 11.33
CA THR A 18 0.27 -0.02 10.78
C THR A 18 0.09 -0.79 9.47
N THR A 19 -0.73 -1.85 9.50
CA THR A 19 -1.19 -2.57 8.30
C THR A 19 -1.80 -1.58 7.30
N LEU A 20 -1.48 -1.75 6.02
CA LEU A 20 -2.06 -0.98 4.92
C LEU A 20 -3.15 -1.78 4.23
N SER A 21 -4.38 -1.28 4.30
CA SER A 21 -5.50 -1.81 3.52
C SER A 21 -5.63 -1.03 2.21
N LEU A 22 -5.60 -1.73 1.08
CA LEU A 22 -5.90 -1.18 -0.24
C LEU A 22 -7.28 -1.67 -0.67
N ASP A 23 -8.20 -0.74 -0.97
CA ASP A 23 -9.48 -1.03 -1.61
C ASP A 23 -9.40 -0.59 -3.08
N ILE A 24 -9.52 -1.56 -3.98
CA ILE A 24 -9.52 -1.33 -5.43
C ILE A 24 -10.74 -2.03 -6.01
N ASP A 25 -11.71 -1.23 -6.46
CA ASP A 25 -12.98 -1.70 -7.03
C ASP A 25 -13.73 -2.70 -6.12
N GLY A 26 -13.61 -2.55 -4.79
CA GLY A 26 -14.27 -3.40 -3.80
C GLY A 26 -13.47 -4.62 -3.35
N GLU A 27 -12.30 -4.86 -3.94
CA GLU A 27 -11.33 -5.84 -3.45
C GLU A 27 -10.42 -5.18 -2.41
N VAL A 28 -10.49 -5.68 -1.17
CA VAL A 28 -9.67 -5.18 -0.06
C VAL A 28 -8.51 -6.14 0.20
N VAL A 29 -7.29 -5.63 0.13
CA VAL A 29 -6.06 -6.38 0.42
C VAL A 29 -5.27 -5.67 1.51
N ASP A 30 -4.86 -6.44 2.52
CA ASP A 30 -4.09 -5.96 3.66
C ASP A 30 -2.60 -6.32 3.53
N PHE A 31 -1.74 -5.34 3.76
CA PHE A 31 -0.29 -5.49 3.72
C PHE A 31 0.35 -5.16 5.06
N ALA A 32 1.19 -6.06 5.55
CA ALA A 32 2.00 -5.81 6.73
C ALA A 32 3.17 -4.86 6.41
N PRO A 33 3.60 -4.00 7.34
CA PRO A 33 4.63 -2.98 7.11
C PRO A 33 6.07 -3.52 7.06
N GLU A 34 6.25 -4.83 6.85
CA GLU A 34 7.55 -5.50 6.76
C GLU A 34 8.16 -5.50 5.35
N GLY A 35 7.40 -5.10 4.32
CA GLY A 35 7.82 -5.21 2.93
C GLY A 35 7.55 -3.98 2.07
N VAL A 36 8.23 -3.92 0.92
CA VAL A 36 7.85 -3.03 -0.17
C VAL A 36 6.72 -3.69 -0.95
N VAL A 37 5.62 -2.98 -1.17
CA VAL A 37 4.51 -3.47 -2.00
C VAL A 37 4.56 -2.79 -3.36
N ILE A 38 4.54 -3.57 -4.42
CA ILE A 38 4.57 -3.11 -5.80
C ILE A 38 3.17 -3.21 -6.41
N LEU A 39 2.68 -2.08 -6.92
CA LEU A 39 1.48 -2.01 -7.74
C LEU A 39 1.89 -1.82 -9.20
N GLY A 40 1.30 -2.60 -10.09
CA GLY A 40 1.57 -2.50 -11.52
C GLY A 40 0.72 -3.44 -12.35
N ARG A 41 0.85 -3.37 -13.69
CA ARG A 41 0.16 -4.29 -14.59
C ARG A 41 0.87 -5.62 -14.81
N ASP A 42 2.14 -5.70 -14.40
CA ASP A 42 2.97 -6.89 -14.60
C ASP A 42 2.53 -8.01 -13.67
N ASP A 43 2.66 -9.26 -14.11
CA ASP A 43 2.28 -10.43 -13.31
C ASP A 43 3.20 -10.61 -12.09
N SER A 44 4.38 -9.96 -12.09
CA SER A 44 5.30 -9.91 -10.95
C SER A 44 4.97 -8.87 -9.88
N ALA A 45 3.92 -8.06 -10.07
CA ALA A 45 3.50 -7.08 -9.06
C ALA A 45 2.77 -7.78 -7.89
N ASP A 46 3.00 -7.32 -6.66
CA ASP A 46 2.30 -7.83 -5.47
C ASP A 46 0.79 -7.59 -5.57
N PHE A 47 0.40 -6.47 -6.18
CA PHE A 47 -0.97 -6.22 -6.59
C PHE A 47 -1.05 -5.85 -8.07
N ARG A 48 -1.72 -6.71 -8.84
CA ARG A 48 -1.84 -6.59 -10.29
C ARG A 48 -3.07 -5.78 -10.67
N VAL A 49 -2.85 -4.67 -11.38
CA VAL A 49 -3.91 -3.88 -12.02
C VAL A 49 -3.81 -4.08 -13.54
N PRO A 50 -4.62 -4.95 -14.16
CA PRO A 50 -4.50 -5.31 -15.58
C PRO A 50 -5.07 -4.21 -16.51
N ASN A 51 -4.50 -3.01 -16.43
CA ASN A 51 -4.90 -1.84 -17.21
C ASN A 51 -3.73 -1.29 -18.03
N VAL A 52 -3.96 -0.98 -19.31
CA VAL A 52 -2.93 -0.51 -20.24
C VAL A 52 -2.33 0.85 -19.86
N LEU A 53 -3.07 1.69 -19.13
CA LEU A 53 -2.61 2.98 -18.63
C LEU A 53 -1.70 2.85 -17.39
N VAL A 54 -1.68 1.68 -16.76
CA VAL A 54 -0.83 1.39 -15.61
C VAL A 54 0.52 0.87 -16.09
N SER A 55 1.60 1.43 -15.55
CA SER A 55 2.97 0.99 -15.83
C SER A 55 3.18 -0.45 -15.34
N ARG A 56 4.17 -1.16 -15.91
CA ARG A 56 4.52 -2.52 -15.44
C ARG A 56 4.86 -2.54 -13.94
N ARG A 57 5.63 -1.55 -13.50
CA ARG A 57 5.85 -1.17 -12.11
C ARG A 57 5.41 0.28 -12.02
N HIS A 58 4.28 0.55 -11.39
CA HIS A 58 3.68 1.88 -11.40
C HIS A 58 3.91 2.62 -10.08
N LEU A 59 3.82 1.90 -8.97
CA LEU A 59 3.90 2.50 -7.66
C LEU A 59 4.50 1.50 -6.68
N GLU A 60 5.38 2.00 -5.81
CA GLU A 60 5.96 1.27 -4.70
C GLU A 60 5.50 1.89 -3.39
N LEU A 61 4.95 1.07 -2.50
CA LEU A 61 4.62 1.44 -1.14
C LEU A 61 5.72 0.93 -0.24
N ARG A 62 6.40 1.83 0.46
CA ARG A 62 7.46 1.48 1.39
C ARG A 62 7.10 1.88 2.81
N PRO A 63 7.39 1.06 3.81
CA PRO A 63 7.24 1.46 5.21
C PRO A 63 8.12 2.68 5.52
N GLY A 64 7.54 3.66 6.19
CA GLY A 64 8.15 4.91 6.61
C GLY A 64 8.36 4.96 8.12
N PRO A 65 9.54 5.36 8.62
CA PRO A 65 9.72 5.63 10.04
C PRO A 65 9.03 6.93 10.49
N PRO A 66 8.52 7.03 11.73
CA PRO A 66 8.39 5.97 12.75
C PRO A 66 7.11 5.12 12.61
N THR A 67 6.13 5.58 11.83
CA THR A 67 4.87 4.91 11.48
C THR A 67 4.36 5.51 10.17
N GLY A 68 3.90 4.70 9.23
CA GLY A 68 3.25 5.15 8.00
C GLY A 68 3.84 4.52 6.75
N TRP A 69 3.24 4.89 5.61
CA TRP A 69 3.59 4.38 4.30
C TRP A 69 4.04 5.52 3.40
N ARG A 70 5.12 5.30 2.66
CA ARG A 70 5.61 6.20 1.62
C ARG A 70 5.19 5.67 0.28
N VAL A 71 4.54 6.53 -0.49
CA VAL A 71 4.17 6.28 -1.87
C VAL A 71 5.31 6.78 -2.75
N ILE A 72 5.84 5.90 -3.59
CA ILE A 72 6.87 6.21 -4.56
C ILE A 72 6.32 5.87 -5.94
N CYS A 73 6.07 6.89 -6.76
CA CYS A 73 5.73 6.66 -8.17
C CYS A 73 7.00 6.22 -8.90
N THR A 74 7.01 4.99 -9.38
CA THR A 74 8.07 4.51 -10.26
C THR A 74 7.75 5.01 -11.66
N ARG A 75 8.75 5.57 -12.33
CA ARG A 75 8.62 6.24 -13.63
C ARG A 75 7.87 5.41 -14.67
#